data_AF-A0A933WG52-F1
#
_entry.id   AF-A0A933WG52-F1
#
_cell.length_a   1.000
_cell.length_b   1.000
_cell.length_c   1.000
_cell.angle_alpha   90.00
_cell.angle_beta   90.00
_cell.angle_gamma   90.00
#
_symmetry.space_group_name_H-M   'P 1'
#
loop_
_entity.id
_entity.type
_entity.pdbx_description
1 polymer ?
#
loop_
_entity_poly.entity_id
_entity_poly.type
_entity_poly.pdbx_seq_one_letter_code
_entity_poly.pdbx_strand_id
1 'polypeptide(L)'
;MALVEAKVDEIFEIENGIKAIKEGIAASNVVELINLPYDLIIQLKPFLKDKKIKIHHNKTDAIPEEIAELGQVCFTSVEMKGTYMGKVVEKGEVFLRNSIYHVWWDKSGIVNIGSIDFSKCARCIMDMHRNIMYLEEMDVLNIMTLYEPEDGLDAIEEAVRRSKRVRMVNLPKTVVKRLYFALHGKDVKIICADASEEAKRAKEKFDVKIAGGLLGVYSVYKGRKVKSGGIAIDDGFFSVDYIGNEILNVRSVMWKKCAECMMGYFDWGWLEARKI
;
A
#
# COMPACT_ATOMS: atom_id res chain seq x y z
N MET A 1 -28.95 -7.31 0.79
CA MET A 1 -28.24 -6.26 1.57
C MET A 1 -27.37 -5.46 0.62
N ALA A 2 -27.30 -4.14 0.76
CA ALA A 2 -26.43 -3.30 -0.08
C ALA A 2 -24.95 -3.58 0.23
N LEU A 3 -24.09 -3.61 -0.80
CA LEU A 3 -22.65 -3.68 -0.59
C LEU A 3 -22.18 -2.37 0.06
N VAL A 4 -21.43 -2.48 1.14
CA VAL A 4 -20.68 -1.33 1.68
C VAL A 4 -19.42 -1.22 0.85
N GLU A 5 -19.21 -0.07 0.21
CA GLU A 5 -18.01 0.18 -0.58
C GLU A 5 -16.96 0.94 0.23
N ALA A 6 -15.69 0.55 0.09
CA ALA A 6 -14.57 1.21 0.75
C ALA A 6 -13.39 1.39 -0.22
N LYS A 7 -12.98 2.65 -0.44
CA LYS A 7 -11.73 2.99 -1.11
C LYS A 7 -10.58 2.72 -0.14
N VAL A 8 -9.57 1.96 -0.57
CA VAL A 8 -8.39 1.68 0.27
C VAL A 8 -7.17 2.48 -0.15
N ASP A 9 -6.96 2.65 -1.45
CA ASP A 9 -5.81 3.32 -2.04
C ASP A 9 -6.12 3.84 -3.45
N GLU A 10 -5.12 4.50 -4.03
CA GLU A 10 -5.11 4.92 -5.42
C GLU A 10 -3.70 4.88 -6.01
N ILE A 11 -3.59 4.51 -7.28
CA ILE A 11 -2.43 4.72 -8.15
C ILE A 11 -2.81 5.78 -9.17
N PHE A 12 -1.99 6.82 -9.30
CA PHE A 12 -2.30 7.97 -10.15
C PHE A 12 -1.51 7.94 -11.45
N GLU A 13 -2.05 8.60 -12.48
CA GLU A 13 -1.17 9.21 -13.48
C GLU A 13 -0.38 10.35 -12.81
N ILE A 14 0.87 10.57 -13.19
CA ILE A 14 1.79 11.48 -12.46
C ILE A 14 1.19 12.87 -12.24
N GLU A 15 0.65 13.48 -13.30
CA GLU A 15 0.03 14.82 -13.22
C GLU A 15 -1.15 14.85 -12.25
N ASN A 16 -2.02 13.83 -12.32
CA ASN A 16 -3.17 13.69 -11.44
C ASN A 16 -2.73 13.42 -9.99
N GLY A 17 -1.64 12.69 -9.78
CA GLY A 17 -1.07 12.44 -8.46
C GLY A 17 -0.52 13.72 -7.84
N ILE A 18 0.21 14.53 -8.60
CA ILE A 18 0.69 15.84 -8.15
C ILE A 18 -0.50 16.76 -7.81
N LYS A 19 -1.54 16.75 -8.65
CA LYS A 19 -2.78 17.50 -8.38
C LYS A 19 -3.45 17.04 -7.08
N ALA A 20 -3.60 15.73 -6.88
CA ALA A 20 -4.19 15.17 -5.67
C ALA A 20 -3.38 15.53 -4.42
N ILE A 21 -2.04 15.52 -4.49
CA ILE A 21 -1.17 15.98 -3.40
C ILE A 21 -1.45 17.46 -3.09
N LYS A 22 -1.53 18.33 -4.10
CA LYS A 22 -1.82 19.77 -3.92
C LYS A 22 -3.18 19.98 -3.23
N GLU A 23 -4.21 19.25 -3.66
CA GLU A 23 -5.54 19.29 -3.06
C GLU A 23 -5.53 18.79 -1.60
N GLY A 24 -4.84 17.69 -1.34
CA GLY A 24 -4.68 17.14 0.01
C GLY A 24 -3.94 18.09 0.95
N ILE A 25 -2.88 18.74 0.46
CA ILE A 25 -2.15 19.78 1.18
C ILE A 25 -3.08 20.97 1.47
N ALA A 26 -3.83 21.45 0.47
CA ALA A 26 -4.76 22.56 0.64
C ALA A 26 -5.78 22.29 1.76
N ALA A 27 -6.29 21.06 1.85
CA ALA A 27 -7.21 20.60 2.89
C ALA A 27 -6.58 20.30 4.26
N SER A 28 -5.25 20.40 4.39
CA SER A 28 -4.50 20.03 5.61
C SER A 28 -3.81 21.23 6.26
N ASN A 29 -3.83 21.30 7.58
CA ASN A 29 -3.11 22.34 8.34
C ASN A 29 -1.70 21.91 8.76
N VAL A 30 -1.44 20.60 8.77
CA VAL A 30 -0.16 19.99 9.10
C VAL A 30 0.23 19.12 7.92
N VAL A 31 1.46 19.29 7.43
CA VAL A 31 2.01 18.55 6.31
C VAL A 31 3.41 18.11 6.68
N GLU A 32 3.72 16.83 6.52
CA GLU A 32 5.11 16.35 6.62
C GLU A 32 5.58 15.88 5.25
N LEU A 33 6.72 16.41 4.81
CA LEU A 33 7.36 16.06 3.55
C LEU A 33 8.55 15.17 3.88
N ILE A 34 8.58 13.96 3.35
CA ILE A 34 9.59 12.96 3.69
C ILE A 34 10.34 12.58 2.43
N ASN A 35 11.62 12.91 2.37
CA ASN A 35 12.53 12.61 1.26
C ASN A 35 11.86 12.87 -0.10
N LEU A 36 11.33 14.06 -0.36
CA LEU A 36 10.69 14.35 -1.65
C LEU A 36 11.71 14.95 -2.62
N PRO A 37 11.58 14.71 -3.94
CA PRO A 37 12.41 15.38 -4.92
C PRO A 37 12.17 16.90 -4.84
N TYR A 38 13.25 17.68 -4.87
CA TYR A 38 13.19 19.13 -4.68
C TYR A 38 12.27 19.84 -5.68
N ASP A 39 12.28 19.42 -6.94
CA ASP A 39 11.38 19.96 -7.97
C ASP A 39 9.90 19.78 -7.60
N LEU A 40 9.55 18.68 -6.92
CA LEU A 40 8.19 18.49 -6.41
C LEU A 40 7.92 19.43 -5.24
N ILE A 41 8.85 19.58 -4.29
CA ILE A 41 8.69 20.52 -3.16
C ILE A 41 8.46 21.94 -3.69
N ILE A 42 9.23 22.38 -4.68
CA ILE A 42 9.09 23.69 -5.34
C ILE A 42 7.69 23.84 -5.95
N GLN A 43 7.18 22.81 -6.64
CA GLN A 43 5.81 22.83 -7.17
C GLN A 43 4.72 22.88 -6.10
N LEU A 44 5.00 22.34 -4.90
CA LEU A 44 4.07 22.33 -3.77
C LEU A 44 4.15 23.60 -2.93
N LYS A 45 5.26 24.36 -2.99
CA LYS A 45 5.52 25.59 -2.22
C LYS A 45 4.34 26.57 -2.17
N PRO A 46 3.62 26.89 -3.28
CA PRO A 46 2.48 27.79 -3.21
C PRO A 46 1.33 27.30 -2.31
N PHE A 47 1.18 25.98 -2.17
CA PHE A 47 0.14 25.34 -1.36
C PHE A 47 0.58 25.13 0.09
N LEU A 48 1.87 25.25 0.37
CA LEU A 48 2.47 25.05 1.68
C LEU A 48 2.42 26.31 2.55
N LYS A 49 2.17 27.48 1.96
CA LYS A 49 2.06 28.75 2.69
C LYS A 49 1.06 28.66 3.85
N ASP A 50 1.44 29.23 5.00
CA ASP A 50 0.62 29.30 6.22
C ASP A 50 0.30 27.95 6.88
N LYS A 51 0.94 26.85 6.46
CA LYS A 51 0.78 25.51 7.05
C LYS A 51 1.90 25.20 8.05
N LYS A 52 1.63 24.29 8.99
CA LYS A 52 2.66 23.72 9.85
C LYS A 52 3.37 22.61 9.09
N ILE A 53 4.62 22.88 8.70
CA ILE A 53 5.38 21.98 7.84
C ILE A 53 6.54 21.37 8.60
N LYS A 54 6.70 20.06 8.44
CA LYS A 54 7.93 19.34 8.81
C LYS A 54 8.54 18.73 7.57
N ILE A 55 9.85 18.86 7.42
CA ILE A 55 10.60 18.31 6.30
C ILE A 55 11.59 17.32 6.88
N HIS A 56 11.46 16.06 6.48
CA HIS A 56 12.38 14.98 6.82
C HIS A 56 13.24 14.68 5.61
N HIS A 57 14.56 14.76 5.76
CA HIS A 57 15.49 14.44 4.68
C HIS A 57 16.66 13.61 5.19
N ASN A 58 17.06 12.62 4.39
CA ASN A 58 18.17 11.73 4.66
C ASN A 58 19.54 12.21 4.14
N LYS A 59 19.61 13.35 3.45
CA LYS A 59 20.85 13.90 2.92
C LYS A 59 21.20 15.14 3.73
N THR A 60 22.41 15.16 4.27
CA THR A 60 22.97 16.29 5.02
C THR A 60 23.57 17.34 4.11
N ASP A 61 23.69 17.04 2.81
CA ASP A 61 23.92 18.00 1.74
C ASP A 61 22.86 19.09 1.88
N ALA A 62 23.31 20.32 2.17
CA ALA A 62 22.46 21.41 2.64
C ALA A 62 21.16 21.51 1.84
N ILE A 63 20.03 21.20 2.50
CA ILE A 63 18.70 21.48 1.94
C ILE A 63 18.70 22.94 1.49
N PRO A 64 18.29 23.24 0.23
CA PRO A 64 18.25 24.60 -0.26
C PRO A 64 17.54 25.52 0.73
N GLU A 65 18.09 26.72 0.97
CA GLU A 65 17.55 27.69 1.93
C GLU A 65 16.05 27.95 1.68
N GLU A 66 15.67 28.06 0.40
CA GLU A 66 14.28 28.27 -0.02
C GLU A 66 13.30 27.13 0.34
N ILE A 67 13.80 25.93 0.62
CA ILE A 67 13.06 24.76 1.11
C ILE A 67 13.12 24.75 2.64
N ALA A 68 14.27 25.06 3.23
CA ALA A 68 14.45 25.13 4.67
C ALA A 68 13.54 26.20 5.32
N GLU A 69 13.28 27.31 4.63
CA GLU A 69 12.36 28.38 5.06
C GLU A 69 10.89 27.95 5.10
N LEU A 70 10.51 26.82 4.48
CA LEU A 70 9.11 26.37 4.44
C LEU A 70 8.63 25.84 5.80
N GLY A 71 9.52 25.38 6.68
CA GLY A 71 9.12 24.82 7.96
C GLY A 71 10.25 24.20 8.75
N GLN A 72 9.90 23.33 9.71
CA GLN A 72 10.87 22.65 10.54
C GLN A 72 11.59 21.57 9.74
N VAL A 73 12.92 21.68 9.63
CA VAL A 73 13.76 20.65 9.00
C VAL A 73 14.26 19.65 10.04
N CYS A 74 14.18 18.38 9.71
CA CYS A 74 14.72 17.26 10.48
C CYS A 74 15.57 16.37 9.58
N PHE A 75 16.80 16.12 9.97
CA PHE A 75 17.67 15.18 9.27
C PHE A 75 17.53 13.79 9.85
N THR A 76 17.53 12.78 8.98
CA THR A 76 17.53 11.36 9.34
C THR A 76 18.74 10.68 8.71
N SER A 77 19.26 9.61 9.31
CA SER A 77 20.28 8.75 8.69
C SER A 77 19.68 7.74 7.71
N VAL A 78 18.36 7.59 7.70
CA VAL A 78 17.67 6.51 6.99
C VAL A 78 17.42 6.88 5.53
N GLU A 79 17.99 6.12 4.59
CA GLU A 79 17.64 6.23 3.19
C GLU A 79 16.25 5.66 2.89
N MET A 80 15.42 6.45 2.23
CA MET A 80 14.08 6.02 1.82
C MET A 80 14.13 5.47 0.38
N LYS A 81 14.00 4.16 0.23
CA LYS A 81 13.94 3.48 -1.06
C LYS A 81 12.59 2.81 -1.26
N GLY A 82 12.26 2.53 -2.51
CA GLY A 82 11.12 1.70 -2.88
C GLY A 82 11.50 0.79 -4.03
N THR A 83 10.74 -0.27 -4.23
CA THR A 83 10.88 -1.10 -5.42
C THR A 83 9.71 -0.81 -6.36
N TYR A 84 10.01 -0.42 -7.60
CA TYR A 84 9.03 -0.14 -8.65
C TYR A 84 9.38 -0.99 -9.87
N MET A 85 8.49 -1.91 -10.25
CA MET A 85 8.62 -2.77 -11.42
C MET A 85 9.99 -3.48 -11.47
N GLY A 86 10.35 -4.10 -10.33
CA GLY A 86 11.60 -4.84 -10.16
C GLY A 86 12.87 -3.99 -9.96
N LYS A 87 12.77 -2.65 -10.01
CA LYS A 87 13.91 -1.74 -9.81
C LYS A 87 13.83 -1.04 -8.47
N VAL A 88 14.96 -0.97 -7.76
CA VAL A 88 15.08 -0.11 -6.59
C VAL A 88 15.20 1.34 -7.07
N VAL A 89 14.32 2.19 -6.58
CA VAL A 89 14.23 3.62 -6.91
C VAL A 89 14.19 4.43 -5.62
N GLU A 90 14.37 5.74 -5.74
CA GLU A 90 14.17 6.63 -4.60
C GLU A 90 12.69 6.71 -4.26
N LYS A 91 12.40 6.85 -2.96
CA LYS A 91 11.03 6.94 -2.46
C LYS A 91 10.90 8.02 -1.41
N GLY A 92 9.73 8.63 -1.39
CA GLY A 92 9.40 9.77 -0.57
C GLY A 92 7.90 9.81 -0.33
N GLU A 93 7.48 10.61 0.64
CA GLU A 93 6.10 10.61 1.09
C GLU A 93 5.62 12.00 1.48
N VAL A 94 4.32 12.23 1.29
CA VAL A 94 3.60 13.38 1.84
C VAL A 94 2.63 12.84 2.88
N PHE A 95 2.86 13.18 4.13
CA PHE A 95 1.98 12.83 5.24
C PHE A 95 0.95 13.92 5.47
N LEU A 96 -0.32 13.55 5.38
CA LEU A 96 -1.47 14.37 5.71
C LEU A 96 -2.27 13.74 6.85
N ARG A 97 -3.27 14.44 7.39
CA ARG A 97 -4.00 14.00 8.59
C ARG A 97 -4.57 12.56 8.50
N ASN A 98 -5.06 12.16 7.33
CA ASN A 98 -5.75 10.88 7.14
C ASN A 98 -5.26 10.07 5.93
N SER A 99 -4.24 10.55 5.22
CA SER A 99 -3.72 9.88 4.02
C SER A 99 -2.22 10.07 3.90
N ILE A 100 -1.60 9.12 3.21
CA ILE A 100 -0.20 9.19 2.78
C ILE A 100 -0.20 9.22 1.26
N TYR A 101 0.58 10.12 0.66
CA TYR A 101 1.01 9.96 -0.72
C TYR A 101 2.42 9.41 -0.75
N HIS A 102 2.65 8.40 -1.56
CA HIS A 102 3.95 7.82 -1.84
C HIS A 102 4.39 8.26 -3.23
N VAL A 103 5.62 8.74 -3.34
CA VAL A 103 6.23 9.22 -4.57
C VAL A 103 7.48 8.39 -4.82
N TRP A 104 7.58 7.78 -6.01
CA TRP A 104 8.76 7.06 -6.46
C TRP A 104 9.40 7.82 -7.61
N TRP A 105 10.72 7.96 -7.60
CA TRP A 105 11.44 8.62 -8.70
C TRP A 105 12.81 7.98 -8.93
N ASP A 106 13.31 8.15 -10.15
CA ASP A 106 14.67 7.82 -10.52
C ASP A 106 15.33 9.01 -11.24
N LYS A 107 16.43 8.76 -11.96
CA LYS A 107 17.16 9.80 -12.70
C LYS A 107 16.34 10.46 -13.81
N SER A 108 15.26 9.82 -14.27
CA SER A 108 14.35 10.35 -15.30
C SER A 108 13.22 11.22 -14.73
N GLY A 109 13.05 11.23 -13.41
CA GLY A 109 11.99 11.95 -12.71
C GLY A 109 11.03 11.02 -11.97
N ILE A 110 9.84 11.53 -11.65
CA ILE A 110 8.82 10.78 -10.91
C ILE A 110 8.28 9.66 -11.81
N VAL A 111 8.39 8.42 -11.35
CA VAL A 111 7.95 7.23 -12.08
C VAL A 111 6.60 6.70 -11.60
N ASN A 112 6.21 7.00 -10.35
CA ASN A 112 4.90 6.63 -9.83
C ASN A 112 4.46 7.53 -8.67
N ILE A 113 3.14 7.75 -8.56
CA ILE A 113 2.51 8.32 -7.36
C ILE A 113 1.36 7.39 -6.96
N GLY A 114 1.31 7.04 -5.67
CA GLY A 114 0.21 6.30 -5.08
C GLY A 114 -0.22 6.93 -3.76
N SER A 115 -1.39 6.56 -3.27
CA SER A 115 -1.86 6.97 -1.95
C SER A 115 -2.39 5.79 -1.14
N ILE A 116 -2.43 5.96 0.18
CA ILE A 116 -3.22 5.13 1.08
C ILE A 116 -4.23 6.06 1.76
N ASP A 117 -5.50 5.82 1.49
CA ASP A 117 -6.62 6.65 1.99
C ASP A 117 -7.32 6.02 3.20
N PHE A 118 -7.04 4.73 3.46
CA PHE A 118 -7.56 4.08 4.65
C PHE A 118 -6.85 4.60 5.91
N SER A 119 -7.50 5.54 6.59
CA SER A 119 -6.92 6.32 7.70
C SER A 119 -6.22 5.50 8.80
N LYS A 120 -6.71 4.30 9.12
CA LYS A 120 -6.06 3.41 10.11
C LYS A 120 -4.69 2.93 9.62
N CYS A 121 -4.60 2.52 8.35
CA CYS A 121 -3.33 2.14 7.74
C CYS A 121 -2.40 3.34 7.58
N ALA A 122 -2.94 4.48 7.09
CA ALA A 122 -2.16 5.70 6.96
C ALA A 122 -1.50 6.09 8.29
N ARG A 123 -2.26 6.17 9.39
CA ARG A 123 -1.70 6.49 10.72
C ARG A 123 -0.67 5.45 11.19
N CYS A 124 -0.95 4.17 11.01
CA CYS A 124 -0.02 3.11 11.43
C CYS A 124 1.32 3.19 10.69
N ILE A 125 1.30 3.46 9.39
CA ILE A 125 2.52 3.60 8.58
C ILE A 125 3.26 4.89 8.95
N MET A 126 2.53 6.00 9.17
CA MET A 126 3.13 7.26 9.63
C MET A 126 3.87 7.09 10.95
N ASP A 127 3.24 6.47 11.94
CA ASP A 127 3.83 6.26 13.26
C ASP A 127 5.06 5.34 13.16
N MET A 128 4.98 4.30 12.33
CA MET A 128 6.12 3.43 12.05
C MET A 128 7.27 4.20 11.42
N HIS A 129 7.03 4.98 10.36
CA HIS A 129 8.08 5.73 9.67
C HIS A 129 8.71 6.78 10.57
N ARG A 130 7.91 7.49 11.36
CA ARG A 130 8.43 8.44 12.36
C ARG A 130 9.37 7.73 13.33
N ASN A 131 8.97 6.59 13.88
CA ASN A 131 9.84 5.85 14.80
C ASN A 131 11.13 5.41 14.10
N ILE A 132 11.01 4.83 12.91
CA ILE A 132 12.13 4.29 12.14
C ILE A 132 13.14 5.37 11.72
N MET A 133 12.68 6.53 11.26
CA MET A 133 13.55 7.64 10.83
C MET A 133 14.46 8.15 11.95
N TYR A 134 14.20 7.79 13.21
CA TYR A 134 15.02 8.16 14.36
C TYR A 134 15.73 6.95 15.00
N LEU A 135 15.65 5.76 14.42
CA LEU A 135 16.44 4.61 14.85
C LEU A 135 17.84 4.69 14.24
N GLU A 136 18.87 4.58 15.08
CA GLU A 136 20.27 4.61 14.64
C GLU A 136 20.70 3.32 13.91
N GLU A 137 19.93 2.23 14.04
CA GLU A 137 20.29 0.90 13.53
C GLU A 137 19.79 0.59 12.11
N MET A 138 19.11 1.53 11.43
CA MET A 138 18.49 1.26 10.15
C MET A 138 18.99 2.19 9.05
N ASP A 139 19.75 1.64 8.10
CA ASP A 139 20.33 2.44 7.01
C ASP A 139 19.34 2.70 5.87
N VAL A 140 18.47 1.72 5.55
CA VAL A 140 17.56 1.80 4.39
C VAL A 140 16.16 1.34 4.76
N LEU A 141 15.16 2.19 4.49
CA LEU A 141 13.75 1.85 4.57
C LEU A 141 13.20 1.48 3.18
N ASN A 142 13.01 0.19 2.91
CA ASN A 142 12.31 -0.32 1.72
C ASN A 142 11.19 -1.30 2.11
N ILE A 143 10.02 -0.76 2.46
CA ILE A 143 8.88 -1.57 2.93
C ILE A 143 7.83 -1.83 1.86
N MET A 144 7.85 -1.10 0.74
CA MET A 144 6.76 -1.11 -0.24
C MET A 144 7.30 -1.39 -1.63
N THR A 145 6.76 -2.44 -2.24
CA THR A 145 7.08 -2.83 -3.60
C THR A 145 5.84 -2.71 -4.48
N LEU A 146 5.98 -2.08 -5.64
CA LEU A 146 5.02 -2.13 -6.74
C LEU A 146 5.63 -3.04 -7.80
N TYR A 147 4.87 -4.04 -8.21
CA TYR A 147 5.32 -5.05 -9.16
C TYR A 147 4.70 -4.80 -10.53
N GLU A 148 5.39 -5.30 -11.56
CA GLU A 148 4.68 -5.72 -12.77
C GLU A 148 3.68 -6.83 -12.41
N PRO A 149 2.53 -6.94 -13.08
CA PRO A 149 1.49 -7.87 -12.68
C PRO A 149 1.98 -9.32 -12.51
N GLU A 150 2.69 -9.89 -13.49
CA GLU A 150 3.15 -11.28 -13.41
C GLU A 150 4.23 -11.49 -12.34
N ASP A 151 5.21 -10.59 -12.24
CA ASP A 151 6.23 -10.66 -11.19
C ASP A 151 5.59 -10.57 -9.79
N GLY A 152 4.54 -9.77 -9.65
CA GLY A 152 3.75 -9.65 -8.44
C GLY A 152 3.01 -10.94 -8.11
N LEU A 153 2.45 -11.62 -9.11
CA LEU A 153 1.81 -12.93 -8.92
C LEU A 153 2.82 -14.00 -8.51
N ASP A 154 4.03 -14.00 -9.08
CA ASP A 154 5.13 -14.88 -8.67
C ASP A 154 5.55 -14.60 -7.22
N ALA A 155 5.70 -13.33 -6.86
CA ALA A 155 6.03 -12.92 -5.49
C ALA A 155 4.97 -13.36 -4.48
N ILE A 156 3.68 -13.24 -4.84
CA ILE A 156 2.57 -13.73 -4.01
C ILE A 156 2.67 -15.25 -3.85
N GLU A 157 2.83 -15.99 -4.95
CA GLU A 157 2.85 -17.45 -4.93
C GLU A 157 3.98 -17.98 -4.05
N GLU A 158 5.18 -17.41 -4.19
CA GLU A 158 6.33 -17.74 -3.36
C GLU A 158 6.10 -17.39 -1.88
N ALA A 159 5.54 -16.21 -1.60
CA ALA A 159 5.28 -15.81 -0.22
C ALA A 159 4.20 -16.68 0.45
N VAL A 160 3.18 -17.09 -0.30
CA VAL A 160 2.16 -18.07 0.14
C VAL A 160 2.80 -19.43 0.43
N ARG A 161 3.71 -19.93 -0.43
CA ARG A 161 4.42 -21.20 -0.21
C ARG A 161 5.16 -21.22 1.12
N ARG A 162 5.83 -20.12 1.48
CA ARG A 162 6.62 -19.99 2.72
C ARG A 162 5.77 -19.78 3.97
N SER A 163 4.53 -19.33 3.82
CA SER A 163 3.66 -18.97 4.94
C SER A 163 2.87 -20.15 5.49
N LYS A 164 2.62 -20.18 6.80
CA LYS A 164 1.74 -21.15 7.46
C LYS A 164 0.29 -20.69 7.45
N ARG A 165 0.08 -19.38 7.61
CA ARG A 165 -1.26 -18.76 7.60
C ARG A 165 -1.43 -17.92 6.36
N VAL A 166 -2.60 -18.03 5.75
CA VAL A 166 -2.97 -17.24 4.57
C VAL A 166 -4.40 -16.73 4.75
N ARG A 167 -4.61 -15.44 4.53
CA ARG A 167 -5.93 -14.81 4.56
C ARG A 167 -6.13 -14.04 3.27
N MET A 168 -7.16 -14.44 2.52
CA MET A 168 -7.42 -13.89 1.20
C MET A 168 -8.78 -13.22 1.19
N VAL A 169 -8.87 -12.04 0.59
CA VAL A 169 -10.11 -11.29 0.47
C VAL A 169 -10.25 -10.74 -0.95
N ASN A 170 -11.42 -10.92 -1.55
CA ASN A 170 -11.81 -10.26 -2.80
C ASN A 170 -10.77 -10.43 -3.93
N LEU A 171 -10.25 -11.64 -4.12
CA LEU A 171 -9.29 -11.94 -5.20
C LEU A 171 -10.01 -12.33 -6.49
N PRO A 172 -9.45 -12.01 -7.67
CA PRO A 172 -9.94 -12.56 -8.93
C PRO A 172 -9.70 -14.07 -9.00
N LYS A 173 -10.54 -14.77 -9.77
CA LYS A 173 -10.51 -16.24 -9.90
C LYS A 173 -9.15 -16.76 -10.37
N THR A 174 -8.50 -16.02 -11.26
CA THR A 174 -7.17 -16.34 -11.82
C THR A 174 -6.11 -16.44 -10.74
N VAL A 175 -6.11 -15.52 -9.77
CA VAL A 175 -5.17 -15.53 -8.64
C VAL A 175 -5.43 -16.72 -7.73
N VAL A 176 -6.68 -16.97 -7.35
CA VAL A 176 -7.03 -18.12 -6.51
C VAL A 176 -6.62 -19.44 -7.18
N LYS A 177 -6.82 -19.54 -8.50
CA LYS A 177 -6.41 -20.71 -9.30
C LYS A 177 -4.89 -20.90 -9.28
N ARG A 178 -4.11 -19.83 -9.44
CA ARG A 178 -2.64 -19.87 -9.41
C ARG A 178 -2.14 -20.38 -8.06
N LEU A 179 -2.74 -19.89 -6.98
CA LEU A 179 -2.33 -20.24 -5.62
C LEU A 179 -2.82 -21.64 -5.16
N TYR A 180 -3.67 -22.31 -5.93
CA TYR A 180 -4.40 -23.52 -5.52
C TYR A 180 -3.52 -24.56 -4.81
N PHE A 181 -2.41 -24.97 -5.43
CA PHE A 181 -1.51 -25.97 -4.83
C PHE A 181 -0.69 -25.41 -3.68
N ALA A 182 -0.36 -24.13 -3.72
CA ALA A 182 0.38 -23.45 -2.66
C ALA A 182 -0.43 -23.33 -1.37
N LEU A 183 -1.76 -23.51 -1.40
CA LEU A 183 -2.62 -23.47 -0.21
C LEU A 183 -2.65 -24.78 0.60
N HIS A 184 -2.12 -25.89 0.06
CA HIS A 184 -2.21 -27.19 0.70
C HIS A 184 -1.45 -27.24 2.04
N GLY A 185 -2.10 -27.78 3.07
CA GLY A 185 -1.51 -27.96 4.41
C GLY A 185 -1.34 -26.66 5.22
N LYS A 186 -2.01 -25.58 4.83
CA LYS A 186 -1.93 -24.26 5.47
C LYS A 186 -3.23 -23.90 6.19
N ASP A 187 -3.17 -23.00 7.17
CA ASP A 187 -4.36 -22.39 7.76
C ASP A 187 -4.85 -21.26 6.83
N VAL A 188 -5.87 -21.57 6.02
CA VAL A 188 -6.36 -20.68 4.97
C VAL A 188 -7.80 -20.24 5.25
N LYS A 189 -8.04 -18.93 5.19
CA LYS A 189 -9.39 -18.35 5.15
C LYS A 189 -9.54 -17.45 3.93
N ILE A 190 -10.66 -17.59 3.24
CA ILE A 190 -10.98 -16.85 2.01
C ILE A 190 -12.34 -16.17 2.18
N ILE A 191 -12.37 -14.84 2.03
CA ILE A 191 -13.60 -14.05 2.01
C ILE A 191 -13.80 -13.56 0.58
N CYS A 192 -14.87 -13.99 -0.07
CA CYS A 192 -15.21 -13.54 -1.42
C CYS A 192 -16.68 -13.12 -1.49
N ALA A 193 -16.98 -12.06 -2.22
CA ALA A 193 -18.36 -11.62 -2.41
C ALA A 193 -19.22 -12.70 -3.10
N ASP A 194 -18.65 -13.33 -4.13
CA ASP A 194 -19.14 -14.58 -4.71
C ASP A 194 -18.05 -15.64 -4.53
N ALA A 195 -18.35 -16.74 -3.84
CA ALA A 195 -17.42 -17.86 -3.77
C ALA A 195 -17.20 -18.43 -5.18
N SER A 196 -16.01 -18.18 -5.75
CA SER A 196 -15.66 -18.72 -7.06
C SER A 196 -15.70 -20.24 -7.04
N GLU A 197 -15.99 -20.86 -8.18
CA GLU A 197 -15.91 -22.33 -8.32
C GLU A 197 -14.52 -22.85 -7.93
N GLU A 198 -13.47 -22.07 -8.21
CA GLU A 198 -12.10 -22.36 -7.81
C GLU A 198 -11.92 -22.33 -6.28
N ALA A 199 -12.54 -21.36 -5.59
CA ALA A 199 -12.53 -21.32 -4.14
C ALA A 199 -13.27 -22.56 -3.60
N LYS A 200 -14.48 -22.86 -4.09
CA LYS A 200 -15.24 -24.05 -3.67
C LYS A 200 -14.42 -25.35 -3.83
N ARG A 201 -13.75 -25.52 -4.98
CA ARG A 201 -12.83 -26.64 -5.23
C ARG A 201 -11.64 -26.68 -4.26
N ALA A 202 -11.15 -25.52 -3.81
CA ALA A 202 -10.09 -25.46 -2.81
C ALA A 202 -10.61 -25.94 -1.44
N LYS A 203 -11.83 -25.57 -1.06
CA LYS A 203 -12.49 -26.06 0.17
C LYS A 203 -12.81 -27.56 0.12
N GLU A 204 -13.15 -28.10 -1.04
CA GLU A 204 -13.43 -29.54 -1.19
C GLU A 204 -12.16 -30.39 -1.09
N LYS A 205 -11.04 -29.89 -1.61
CA LYS A 205 -9.77 -30.64 -1.69
C LYS A 205 -8.80 -30.35 -0.54
N PHE A 206 -8.92 -29.19 0.10
CA PHE A 206 -8.03 -28.72 1.15
C PHE A 206 -8.84 -28.20 2.35
N ASP A 207 -8.25 -28.15 3.54
CA ASP A 207 -8.87 -27.58 4.76
C ASP A 207 -8.92 -26.03 4.69
N VAL A 208 -9.60 -25.52 3.66
CA VAL A 208 -9.73 -24.10 3.33
C VAL A 208 -11.12 -23.62 3.74
N LYS A 209 -11.18 -22.53 4.49
CA LYS A 209 -12.43 -21.94 4.97
C LYS A 209 -12.89 -20.82 4.03
N ILE A 210 -14.15 -20.86 3.57
CA ILE A 210 -14.74 -19.86 2.67
C ILE A 210 -16.03 -19.25 3.25
N ALA A 211 -16.16 -17.93 3.16
CA ALA A 211 -17.32 -17.15 3.58
C ALA A 211 -17.67 -16.09 2.53
N GLY A 212 -18.98 -15.79 2.43
CA GLY A 212 -19.52 -14.72 1.58
C GLY A 212 -19.31 -13.36 2.23
N GLY A 213 -18.81 -12.38 1.49
CA GLY A 213 -18.59 -11.02 1.99
C GLY A 213 -19.53 -9.99 1.36
N LEU A 214 -20.07 -9.05 2.15
CA LEU A 214 -20.85 -7.90 1.65
C LEU A 214 -19.99 -6.65 1.40
N LEU A 215 -18.67 -6.72 1.61
CA LEU A 215 -17.78 -5.56 1.49
C LEU A 215 -17.19 -5.47 0.08
N GLY A 216 -17.50 -4.38 -0.62
CA GLY A 216 -16.89 -4.02 -1.90
C GLY A 216 -15.64 -3.19 -1.68
N VAL A 217 -14.48 -3.84 -1.58
CA VAL A 217 -13.19 -3.15 -1.49
C VAL A 217 -12.74 -2.75 -2.89
N TYR A 218 -12.41 -1.46 -3.06
CA TYR A 218 -11.98 -0.94 -4.35
C TYR A 218 -10.75 -0.03 -4.21
N SER A 219 -10.00 0.03 -5.31
CA SER A 219 -8.92 0.97 -5.53
C SER A 219 -9.30 1.89 -6.70
N VAL A 220 -8.56 2.98 -6.88
CA VAL A 220 -8.56 3.76 -8.10
C VAL A 220 -7.22 3.56 -8.79
N TYR A 221 -7.23 3.05 -10.02
CA TYR A 221 -6.03 2.86 -10.82
C TYR A 221 -6.09 3.78 -12.04
N LYS A 222 -5.21 4.79 -12.07
CA LYS A 222 -5.10 5.78 -13.16
C LYS A 222 -6.47 6.39 -13.52
N GLY A 223 -7.20 6.82 -12.48
CA GLY A 223 -8.52 7.45 -12.61
C GLY A 223 -9.70 6.49 -12.81
N ARG A 224 -9.47 5.17 -12.84
CA ARG A 224 -10.53 4.16 -12.99
C ARG A 224 -10.79 3.45 -11.66
N LYS A 225 -12.04 3.35 -11.25
CA LYS A 225 -12.43 2.49 -10.11
C LYS A 225 -12.26 1.02 -10.48
N VAL A 226 -11.49 0.29 -9.67
CA VAL A 226 -11.15 -1.12 -9.89
C VAL A 226 -11.39 -1.93 -8.62
N LYS A 227 -11.57 -3.24 -8.75
CA LYS A 227 -11.67 -4.10 -7.56
C LYS A 227 -10.28 -4.21 -6.95
N SER A 228 -10.22 -4.25 -5.63
CA SER A 228 -8.97 -4.48 -4.91
C SER A 228 -9.13 -5.68 -3.98
N GLY A 229 -8.24 -6.65 -4.17
CA GLY A 229 -8.12 -7.86 -3.37
C GLY A 229 -6.92 -7.80 -2.45
N GLY A 230 -6.96 -8.55 -1.35
CA GLY A 230 -5.91 -8.56 -0.35
C GLY A 230 -5.47 -9.98 0.02
N ILE A 231 -4.16 -10.14 0.26
CA ILE A 231 -3.54 -11.38 0.72
C ILE A 231 -2.67 -11.04 1.92
N ALA A 232 -3.10 -11.40 3.12
CA ALA A 232 -2.26 -11.33 4.30
C ALA A 232 -1.58 -12.68 4.52
N ILE A 233 -0.28 -12.63 4.76
CA ILE A 233 0.60 -13.77 5.05
C ILE A 233 1.36 -13.50 6.36
N ASP A 234 2.23 -14.42 6.79
CA ASP A 234 2.83 -14.34 8.13
C ASP A 234 3.72 -13.11 8.37
N ASP A 235 4.40 -12.63 7.33
CA ASP A 235 5.38 -11.54 7.39
C ASP A 235 5.06 -10.35 6.48
N GLY A 236 3.98 -10.43 5.70
CA GLY A 236 3.63 -9.41 4.73
C GLY A 236 2.16 -9.34 4.37
N PHE A 237 1.87 -8.36 3.53
CA PHE A 237 0.56 -8.15 2.92
C PHE A 237 0.74 -7.79 1.45
N PHE A 238 -0.13 -8.32 0.59
CA PHE A 238 -0.25 -7.95 -0.81
C PHE A 238 -1.63 -7.38 -1.11
N SER A 239 -1.69 -6.33 -1.92
CA SER A 239 -2.91 -5.90 -2.61
C SER A 239 -2.83 -6.18 -4.10
N VAL A 240 -3.96 -6.55 -4.68
CA VAL A 240 -4.11 -6.91 -6.10
C VAL A 240 -5.28 -6.13 -6.67
N ASP A 241 -5.00 -5.22 -7.60
CA ASP A 241 -6.01 -4.40 -8.26
C ASP A 241 -6.35 -4.99 -9.64
N TYR A 242 -7.64 -5.11 -9.94
CA TYR A 242 -8.08 -5.88 -11.11
C TYR A 242 -9.44 -5.43 -11.67
N ILE A 243 -9.64 -5.73 -12.96
CA ILE A 243 -10.92 -5.63 -13.66
C ILE A 243 -11.23 -6.98 -14.31
N GLY A 244 -12.34 -7.60 -13.90
CA GLY A 244 -12.66 -8.96 -14.34
C GLY A 244 -11.57 -9.94 -13.89
N ASN A 245 -10.75 -10.41 -14.84
CA ASN A 245 -9.59 -11.28 -14.60
C ASN A 245 -8.24 -10.62 -14.93
N GLU A 246 -8.25 -9.39 -15.45
CA GLU A 246 -7.05 -8.64 -15.78
C GLU A 246 -6.48 -8.02 -14.49
N ILE A 247 -5.22 -8.35 -14.18
CA ILE A 247 -4.49 -7.76 -13.06
C ILE A 247 -3.80 -6.50 -13.55
N LEU A 248 -4.07 -5.38 -12.90
CA LEU A 248 -3.57 -4.06 -13.28
C LEU A 248 -2.36 -3.64 -12.43
N ASN A 249 -2.38 -4.01 -11.15
CA ASN A 249 -1.33 -3.66 -10.21
C ASN A 249 -1.26 -4.71 -9.10
N VAL A 250 -0.03 -5.04 -8.70
CA VAL A 250 0.24 -5.81 -7.49
C VAL A 250 1.17 -4.97 -6.62
N ARG A 251 0.82 -4.81 -5.35
CA ARG A 251 1.65 -4.11 -4.37
C ARG A 251 1.88 -5.01 -3.17
N SER A 252 3.05 -4.90 -2.56
CA SER A 252 3.32 -5.53 -1.28
C SER A 252 3.80 -4.53 -0.22
N VAL A 253 3.48 -4.84 1.03
CA VAL A 253 4.04 -4.20 2.21
C VAL A 253 4.62 -5.29 3.11
N MET A 254 5.95 -5.31 3.21
CA MET A 254 6.69 -6.31 3.98
C MET A 254 7.07 -5.72 5.34
N TRP A 255 6.12 -5.78 6.27
CA TRP A 255 6.32 -5.34 7.65
C TRP A 255 5.47 -6.17 8.59
N LYS A 256 6.10 -6.77 9.59
CA LYS A 256 5.44 -7.72 10.51
C LYS A 256 4.19 -7.13 11.17
N LYS A 257 4.23 -5.88 11.65
CA LYS A 257 3.06 -5.24 12.25
C LYS A 257 1.92 -5.03 11.25
N CYS A 258 2.24 -4.75 9.99
CA CYS A 258 1.25 -4.64 8.92
C CYS A 258 0.61 -6.00 8.63
N ALA A 259 1.43 -7.04 8.53
CA ALA A 259 0.97 -8.42 8.35
C ALA A 259 0.04 -8.87 9.49
N GLU A 260 0.45 -8.66 10.74
CA GLU A 260 -0.35 -8.97 11.93
C GLU A 260 -1.66 -8.19 11.98
N CYS A 261 -1.62 -6.88 11.67
CA CYS A 261 -2.83 -6.05 11.61
C CYS A 261 -3.80 -6.52 10.52
N MET A 262 -3.29 -6.85 9.34
CA MET A 262 -4.11 -7.32 8.21
C MET A 262 -4.67 -8.72 8.46
N MET A 263 -3.88 -9.62 9.05
CA MET A 263 -4.34 -10.92 9.54
C MET A 263 -5.52 -10.78 10.50
N GLY A 264 -5.38 -9.93 11.52
CA GLY A 264 -6.44 -9.68 12.50
C GLY A 264 -7.69 -9.06 11.88
N TYR A 265 -7.52 -8.12 10.94
CA TYR A 265 -8.64 -7.51 10.21
C TYR A 265 -9.40 -8.54 9.36
N PHE A 266 -8.69 -9.41 8.65
CA PHE A 266 -9.31 -10.46 7.85
C PHE A 266 -9.94 -11.56 8.72
N ASP A 267 -9.35 -11.90 9.87
CA ASP A 267 -9.97 -12.82 10.82
C ASP A 267 -11.28 -12.27 11.41
N TRP A 268 -11.33 -10.98 11.72
CA TRP A 268 -12.57 -10.32 12.14
C TRP A 268 -13.60 -10.30 11.00
N GLY A 269 -13.19 -9.88 9.80
CA GLY A 269 -14.07 -9.88 8.62
C GLY A 269 -14.63 -11.27 8.31
N TRP A 270 -13.83 -12.32 8.53
CA TRP A 270 -14.26 -13.70 8.39
C TRP A 270 -15.35 -14.09 9.41
N LEU A 271 -15.21 -13.66 10.67
CA LEU A 271 -16.22 -13.92 11.70
C LEU A 271 -17.55 -13.23 11.38
N GLU A 272 -17.50 -11.99 10.88
CA GLU A 272 -18.70 -11.27 10.45
C GLU A 272 -19.34 -11.90 9.22
N ALA A 273 -18.53 -12.29 8.23
CA ALA A 273 -18.99 -12.95 7.01
C ALA A 273 -19.72 -14.28 7.28
N ARG A 274 -19.42 -14.97 8.39
CA ARG A 274 -20.11 -16.20 8.79
C ARG A 274 -21.47 -16.00 9.46
N LYS A 275 -21.80 -14.77 9.87
CA LYS A 275 -23.10 -14.44 10.47
C LYS A 275 -24.16 -14.13 9.41
N ILE A 276 -23.73 -13.95 8.17
CA ILE A 276 -24.55 -13.71 6.97
C ILE A 276 -24.98 -15.06 6.42
#